data_AF-A0A8S3I6I3-F1
#
_entry.id   AF-A0A8S3I6I3-F1
#
_cell.length_a   1.000
_cell.length_b   1.000
_cell.length_c   1.000
_cell.angle_alpha   90.00
_cell.angle_beta   90.00
_cell.angle_gamma   90.00
#
_symmetry.space_group_name_H-M   'P 1'
#
loop_
_entity.id
_entity.type
_entity.pdbx_description
1 polymer ?
#
loop_
_entity_poly.entity_id
_entity_poly.type
_entity_poly.pdbx_seq_one_letter_code
_entity_poly.pdbx_strand_id
1 'polypeptide(L)'
;MENGVIQAYHATQASEAYKTMPAFPRTNEVIRSVQLLNKTVITLDSSKRELTSWTYQHSSSVESTRFYLDDIIINEYAIASSAINLEIVYVLVLTNNHWIEIYPSKSLKHEPLFSLHLRCSVKVHSTPNGNFFILTNKGSIYFIKQKITGDKEITFEQTAQAQSNISCSMMLSSVLILNELECFIVFADNAQSMTIWTTEKIINMNMFHHLLHHH
;
A
#
# COMPACT_ATOMS: atom_id res chain seq x y z
N MET A 1 -7.23 6.21 -32.95
CA MET A 1 -7.97 6.03 -31.69
C MET A 1 -7.48 4.72 -31.10
N GLU A 2 -6.47 4.79 -30.25
CA GLU A 2 -5.82 3.61 -29.68
C GLU A 2 -6.49 3.22 -28.36
N ASN A 3 -6.85 1.94 -28.27
CA ASN A 3 -7.50 1.34 -27.12
C ASN A 3 -6.54 1.32 -25.93
N GLY A 4 -6.88 2.05 -24.87
CA GLY A 4 -6.14 2.05 -23.60
C GLY A 4 -6.19 0.66 -22.96
N VAL A 5 -5.04 0.00 -22.89
CA VAL A 5 -4.85 -1.27 -22.20
C VAL A 5 -4.87 -1.00 -20.70
N ILE A 6 -5.85 -1.57 -19.99
CA ILE A 6 -5.90 -1.60 -18.53
C ILE A 6 -4.86 -2.62 -18.04
N GLN A 7 -3.72 -2.15 -17.53
CA GLN A 7 -2.76 -3.02 -16.83
C GLN A 7 -3.10 -3.07 -15.34
N ALA A 8 -3.65 -4.20 -14.90
CA ALA A 8 -3.69 -4.55 -13.49
C ALA A 8 -2.32 -5.15 -13.09
N TYR A 9 -1.60 -4.50 -12.19
CA TYR A 9 -0.33 -5.01 -11.66
C TYR A 9 -0.61 -6.14 -10.66
N HIS A 10 -0.62 -7.38 -11.14
CA HIS A 10 -0.54 -8.54 -10.26
C HIS A 10 0.92 -8.84 -9.89
N ALA A 11 1.22 -8.82 -8.60
CA ALA A 11 2.50 -9.23 -8.05
C ALA A 11 2.64 -10.76 -8.07
N THR A 12 2.99 -11.36 -9.21
CA THR A 12 3.18 -12.82 -9.33
C THR A 12 4.57 -13.25 -9.79
N GLN A 13 5.50 -12.33 -10.08
CA GLN A 13 6.85 -12.68 -10.56
C GLN A 13 7.92 -12.88 -9.48
N ALA A 14 7.62 -12.65 -8.20
CA ALA A 14 8.60 -12.83 -7.12
C ALA A 14 8.97 -14.32 -6.87
N SER A 15 8.11 -15.27 -7.28
CA SER A 15 8.20 -16.71 -6.98
C SER A 15 9.49 -17.40 -7.45
N GLU A 16 10.01 -17.05 -8.63
CA GLU A 16 11.14 -17.80 -9.23
C GLU A 16 12.51 -17.33 -8.75
N ALA A 17 12.65 -16.06 -8.37
CA ALA A 17 13.91 -15.48 -7.87
C ALA A 17 14.32 -16.04 -6.49
N TYR A 18 13.38 -16.58 -5.71
CA TYR A 18 13.66 -17.17 -4.39
C TYR A 18 14.45 -18.48 -4.45
N LYS A 19 14.34 -19.23 -5.56
CA LYS A 19 14.91 -20.58 -5.64
C LYS A 19 16.43 -20.60 -5.75
N THR A 20 17.06 -19.48 -6.11
CA THR A 20 18.51 -19.36 -6.36
C THR A 20 19.25 -18.57 -5.27
N MET A 21 18.56 -18.16 -4.19
CA MET A 21 19.16 -17.39 -3.10
C MET A 21 19.98 -18.29 -2.14
N PRO A 22 21.19 -17.87 -1.71
CA PRO A 22 21.88 -18.52 -0.61
C PRO A 22 21.00 -18.47 0.64
N ALA A 23 20.98 -19.56 1.42
CA ALA A 23 19.97 -19.87 2.41
C ALA A 23 19.53 -18.67 3.27
N PHE A 24 18.41 -18.02 2.87
CA PHE A 24 17.56 -17.33 3.82
C PHE A 24 17.28 -18.31 4.97
N PRO A 25 17.23 -17.87 6.23
CA PRO A 25 16.82 -18.74 7.32
C PRO A 25 15.47 -19.35 6.94
N ARG A 26 15.50 -20.66 6.66
CA ARG A 26 14.31 -21.47 6.37
C ARG A 26 13.56 -21.71 7.68
N THR A 27 13.15 -20.64 8.34
CA THR A 27 12.14 -20.71 9.38
C THR A 27 10.81 -20.96 8.67
N ASN A 28 10.06 -21.99 9.07
CA ASN A 28 8.83 -22.43 8.37
C ASN A 28 7.65 -21.42 8.42
N GLU A 29 7.95 -20.14 8.66
CA GLU A 29 7.03 -19.00 8.66
C GLU A 29 7.71 -17.80 7.98
N VAL A 30 8.16 -17.98 6.74
CA VAL A 30 8.51 -16.88 5.85
C VAL A 30 7.52 -17.00 4.67
N ILE A 31 6.76 -16.01 4.22
CA ILE A 31 7.21 -14.79 3.55
C ILE A 31 5.93 -13.98 3.18
N ARG A 32 5.72 -12.75 3.71
CA ARG A 32 5.12 -11.68 2.87
C ARG A 32 6.28 -10.77 2.47
N SER A 33 6.99 -11.18 1.42
CA SER A 33 8.17 -10.53 0.85
C SER A 33 8.10 -10.88 -0.65
N VAL A 34 8.46 -10.06 -1.63
CA VAL A 34 9.20 -8.81 -1.73
C VAL A 34 8.74 -8.19 -3.05
N GLN A 35 8.52 -6.88 -3.10
CA GLN A 35 8.61 -6.16 -4.36
C GLN A 35 10.09 -5.79 -4.54
N LEU A 36 10.73 -6.22 -5.63
CA LEU A 36 12.12 -5.89 -5.93
C LEU A 36 12.18 -4.40 -6.25
N LEU A 37 12.54 -3.60 -5.26
CA LEU A 37 12.59 -2.15 -5.39
C LEU A 37 14.05 -1.74 -5.38
N ASN A 38 14.62 -1.65 -6.57
CA ASN A 38 16.00 -1.20 -6.77
C ASN A 38 16.98 -1.91 -5.82
N LYS A 39 16.92 -3.26 -5.80
CA LYS A 39 17.72 -4.16 -4.96
C LYS A 39 17.38 -4.16 -3.47
N THR A 40 16.38 -3.42 -3.00
CA THR A 40 15.96 -3.51 -1.60
C THR A 40 14.93 -4.62 -1.42
N VAL A 41 15.15 -5.49 -0.44
CA VAL A 41 14.25 -6.57 -0.03
C VAL A 41 13.74 -6.22 1.36
N ILE A 42 12.43 -6.26 1.58
CA ILE A 42 11.84 -6.08 2.91
C ILE A 42 11.19 -7.39 3.33
N THR A 43 11.54 -7.88 4.51
CA THR A 43 10.99 -9.09 5.11
C THR A 43 10.31 -8.75 6.42
N LEU A 44 9.07 -9.21 6.61
CA LEU A 44 8.38 -9.22 7.88
C LEU A 44 8.39 -10.65 8.44
N ASP A 45 9.05 -10.85 9.57
CA ASP A 45 9.06 -12.10 10.34
C ASP A 45 8.17 -11.92 11.57
N SER A 46 6.95 -12.46 11.51
CA SER A 46 5.98 -12.37 12.60
C SER A 46 6.39 -13.16 13.83
N SER A 47 7.17 -14.24 13.67
CA SER A 47 7.64 -15.08 14.77
C SER A 47 8.71 -14.37 15.61
N LYS A 48 9.57 -13.58 14.94
CA LYS A 48 10.59 -12.73 15.58
C LYS A 48 10.12 -11.31 15.85
N ARG A 49 8.92 -10.94 15.40
CA ARG A 49 8.38 -9.58 15.46
C ARG A 49 9.34 -8.57 14.83
N GLU A 50 9.91 -8.97 13.71
CA GLU A 50 11.05 -8.30 13.09
C GLU A 50 10.68 -7.86 11.68
N LEU A 51 10.95 -6.60 11.37
CA LEU A 51 10.95 -6.10 10.00
C LEU A 51 12.37 -5.75 9.59
N THR A 52 12.82 -6.33 8.48
CA THR A 52 14.21 -6.22 8.03
C THR A 52 14.26 -5.76 6.59
N SER A 53 15.02 -4.70 6.33
CA SER A 53 15.42 -4.25 4.99
C SER A 53 16.80 -4.79 4.67
N TRP A 54 16.97 -5.29 3.44
CA TRP A 54 18.21 -5.88 2.94
C TRP A 54 18.59 -5.24 1.62
N THR A 55 19.88 -4.97 1.39
CA THR A 55 20.38 -4.61 0.05
C THR A 55 20.77 -5.88 -0.69
N TYR A 56 20.24 -6.05 -1.89
CA TYR A 56 20.56 -7.12 -2.83
C TYR A 56 21.58 -6.62 -3.85
N GLN A 57 22.82 -6.45 -3.42
CA GLN A 57 23.91 -6.17 -4.36
C GLN A 57 25.21 -6.81 -3.85
N HIS A 58 25.55 -7.97 -4.43
CA HIS A 58 26.79 -8.75 -4.18
C HIS A 58 27.06 -9.21 -2.73
N SER A 59 26.26 -8.77 -1.75
CA SER A 59 26.25 -9.22 -0.36
C SER A 59 24.82 -9.18 0.15
N SER A 60 24.41 -10.14 0.98
CA SER A 60 23.13 -10.15 1.69
C SER A 60 23.23 -9.31 2.97
N SER A 61 23.57 -8.04 2.83
CA SER A 61 23.74 -7.14 3.98
C SER A 61 22.40 -6.59 4.43
N VAL A 62 22.18 -6.62 5.75
CA VAL A 62 21.04 -5.97 6.40
C VAL A 62 21.26 -4.46 6.36
N GLU A 63 20.31 -3.72 5.77
CA GLU A 63 20.31 -2.25 5.81
C GLU A 63 19.75 -1.73 7.13
N SER A 64 18.62 -2.30 7.57
CA SER A 64 17.93 -1.85 8.78
C SER A 64 17.02 -2.95 9.31
N THR A 65 16.96 -3.07 10.63
CA THR A 65 16.02 -3.93 11.35
C THR A 65 15.19 -3.09 12.31
N ARG A 66 13.91 -3.43 12.47
CA ARG A 66 13.01 -2.90 13.49
C ARG A 66 12.31 -4.05 14.21
N PHE A 67 12.27 -3.99 15.54
CA PHE A 67 11.49 -4.89 16.37
C PHE A 67 10.21 -4.21 16.85
N TYR A 68 9.11 -4.94 16.91
CA TYR A 68 7.84 -4.46 17.44
C TYR A 68 7.55 -5.04 18.83
N LEU A 69 6.76 -4.30 19.60
CA LEU A 69 6.25 -4.74 20.89
C LEU A 69 5.33 -5.94 20.75
N ASP A 70 5.18 -6.67 21.86
CA ASP A 70 4.60 -8.01 21.93
C ASP A 70 3.14 -8.14 21.43
N ASP A 71 2.41 -7.04 21.44
CA ASP A 71 0.99 -6.93 21.10
C ASP A 71 0.73 -6.38 19.69
N ILE A 72 1.77 -5.96 18.97
CA ILE A 72 1.65 -5.37 17.64
C ILE A 72 1.61 -6.46 16.58
N ILE A 73 0.45 -6.60 15.94
CA ILE A 73 0.25 -7.45 14.76
C ILE A 73 0.08 -6.56 13.53
N ILE A 74 1.00 -6.65 12.57
CA ILE A 74 0.87 -5.96 11.28
C ILE A 74 -0.20 -6.67 10.44
N ASN A 75 -1.23 -5.94 10.05
CA ASN A 75 -2.37 -6.46 9.30
C ASN A 75 -2.16 -6.33 7.78
N GLU A 76 -1.70 -5.16 7.34
CA GLU A 76 -1.47 -4.85 5.93
C GLU A 76 -0.24 -3.96 5.76
N TYR A 77 0.34 -4.02 4.57
CA TYR A 77 1.41 -3.13 4.14
C TYR A 77 1.19 -2.65 2.71
N ALA A 78 1.77 -1.50 2.39
CA ALA A 78 1.90 -1.01 1.01
C ALA A 78 3.28 -0.42 0.81
N ILE A 79 3.71 -0.35 -0.45
CA ILE A 79 4.96 0.32 -0.82
C ILE A 79 4.63 1.39 -1.84
N ALA A 80 5.17 2.59 -1.61
CA ALA A 80 5.19 3.64 -2.61
C ALA A 80 6.62 4.03 -2.97
N SER A 81 6.75 4.60 -4.15
CA SER A 81 8.02 5.10 -4.69
C SER A 81 7.90 6.56 -5.04
N SER A 82 9.01 7.27 -4.97
CA SER A 82 9.11 8.63 -5.45
C SER A 82 10.49 8.92 -5.99
N ALA A 83 10.53 9.70 -7.07
CA ALA A 83 11.78 10.16 -7.65
C ALA A 83 12.20 11.46 -6.95
N ILE A 84 13.35 11.45 -6.29
CA ILE A 84 14.01 12.64 -5.76
C ILE A 84 15.38 12.72 -6.43
N ASN A 85 15.71 13.82 -7.11
CA ASN A 85 17.03 14.01 -7.73
C ASN A 85 17.52 12.81 -8.56
N LEU A 86 16.63 12.26 -9.39
CA LEU A 86 16.89 11.08 -10.24
C LEU A 86 17.10 9.76 -9.46
N GLU A 87 17.03 9.77 -8.14
CA GLU A 87 17.01 8.58 -7.29
C GLU A 87 15.58 8.17 -6.95
N ILE A 88 15.29 6.88 -7.08
CA ILE A 88 14.00 6.34 -6.63
C ILE A 88 14.14 6.02 -5.14
N VAL A 89 13.39 6.76 -4.32
CA VAL A 89 13.21 6.52 -2.90
C VAL A 89 11.93 5.72 -2.70
N TYR A 90 11.99 4.72 -1.82
CA TYR A 90 10.83 3.89 -1.48
C TYR A 90 10.44 4.10 -0.02
N VAL A 91 9.15 4.07 0.23
CA VAL A 91 8.57 4.13 1.56
C VAL A 91 7.70 2.92 1.80
N LEU A 92 7.76 2.40 3.02
CA LEU A 92 6.96 1.30 3.48
C LEU A 92 5.85 1.84 4.37
N VAL A 93 4.60 1.54 4.01
CA VAL A 93 3.45 1.80 4.87
C VAL A 93 3.10 0.52 5.60
N LEU A 94 2.98 0.63 6.92
CA LEU A 94 2.60 -0.46 7.80
C LEU A 94 1.30 -0.10 8.51
N THR A 95 0.45 -1.09 8.70
CA THR A 95 -0.82 -0.88 9.38
C THR A 95 -1.08 -1.99 10.39
N ASN A 96 -1.73 -1.63 11.49
CA ASN A 96 -2.37 -2.58 12.40
C ASN A 96 -3.80 -2.10 12.76
N ASN A 97 -4.42 -2.69 13.78
CA ASN A 97 -5.77 -2.31 14.21
C ASN A 97 -5.85 -0.98 14.98
N HIS A 98 -4.72 -0.29 15.16
CA HIS A 98 -4.58 0.89 16.00
C HIS A 98 -3.96 2.09 15.29
N TRP A 99 -3.10 1.86 14.31
CA TRP A 99 -2.32 2.88 13.65
C TRP A 99 -1.92 2.49 12.23
N ILE A 100 -1.51 3.52 11.50
CA ILE A 100 -0.82 3.47 10.22
C ILE A 100 0.47 4.28 10.38
N GLU A 101 1.59 3.71 9.96
CA GLU A 101 2.90 4.36 10.02
C GLU A 101 3.62 4.23 8.68
N ILE A 102 4.37 5.27 8.31
CA ILE A 102 5.14 5.32 7.06
C ILE A 102 6.62 5.44 7.38
N TYR A 103 7.44 4.55 6.81
CA TYR A 103 8.87 4.48 7.03
C TYR A 103 9.66 4.63 5.73
N PRO A 104 10.86 5.24 5.73
CA PRO A 104 11.79 5.07 4.64
C PRO A 104 12.25 3.61 4.59
N SER A 105 12.22 2.97 3.42
CA SER A 105 12.51 1.53 3.28
C SER A 105 13.88 1.13 3.83
N LYS A 106 14.89 2.00 3.66
CA LYS A 106 16.28 1.77 4.08
C LYS A 106 16.57 2.17 5.53
N SER A 107 15.59 2.66 6.28
CA SER A 107 15.82 3.33 7.57
C SER A 107 14.69 3.06 8.57
N LEU A 108 14.28 1.79 8.67
CA LEU A 108 13.17 1.31 9.51
C LEU A 108 13.35 1.58 11.02
N LYS A 109 14.59 1.76 11.49
CA LYS A 109 14.90 2.04 12.90
C LYS A 109 14.57 3.46 13.36
N HIS A 110 14.29 4.37 12.44
CA HIS A 110 13.98 5.76 12.76
C HIS A 110 12.50 5.93 13.12
N GLU A 111 12.14 7.12 13.59
CA GLU A 111 10.75 7.51 13.75
C GLU A 111 10.01 7.47 12.41
N PRO A 112 8.71 7.15 12.41
CA PRO A 112 7.92 7.16 11.18
C PRO A 112 7.89 8.58 10.60
N LEU A 113 7.95 8.67 9.27
CA LEU A 113 7.75 9.92 8.52
C LEU A 113 6.33 10.47 8.70
N PHE A 114 5.39 9.59 9.07
CA PHE A 114 3.99 9.90 9.31
C PHE A 114 3.35 8.81 10.15
N SER A 115 2.47 9.22 11.06
CA SER A 115 1.66 8.30 11.86
C SER A 115 0.22 8.80 11.94
N LEU A 116 -0.73 7.88 11.84
CA LEU A 116 -2.16 8.13 11.99
C LEU A 116 -2.79 7.05 12.86
N HIS A 117 -3.47 7.44 13.93
CA HIS A 117 -4.16 6.51 14.82
C HIS A 117 -5.58 6.20 14.34
N LEU A 118 -5.83 4.93 13.98
CA LEU A 118 -7.12 4.43 13.54
C LEU A 118 -7.46 3.16 14.33
N ARG A 119 -8.46 3.22 15.21
CA ARG A 119 -8.93 2.09 16.02
C ARG A 119 -9.90 1.19 15.26
N CYS A 120 -9.50 0.75 14.07
CA CYS A 120 -10.30 -0.09 13.19
C CYS A 120 -9.40 -0.80 12.18
N SER A 121 -9.92 -1.86 11.56
CA SER A 121 -9.23 -2.51 10.44
C SER A 121 -9.18 -1.58 9.24
N VAL A 122 -8.05 -1.62 8.53
CA VAL A 122 -7.77 -0.72 7.41
C VAL A 122 -7.20 -1.49 6.22
N LYS A 123 -7.38 -0.91 5.04
CA LYS A 123 -6.72 -1.31 3.81
C LYS A 123 -6.04 -0.09 3.21
N VAL A 124 -4.80 -0.26 2.79
CA VAL A 124 -3.98 0.83 2.24
C VAL A 124 -3.60 0.51 0.80
N HIS A 125 -3.62 1.53 -0.05
CA HIS A 125 -3.20 1.44 -1.45
C HIS A 125 -2.28 2.61 -1.79
N SER A 126 -1.12 2.30 -2.37
CA SER A 126 -0.24 3.32 -2.93
C SER A 126 -0.70 3.76 -4.32
N THR A 127 -0.41 5.00 -4.66
CA THR A 127 -0.62 5.55 -6.00
C THR A 127 0.70 5.65 -6.75
N PRO A 128 0.67 5.79 -8.09
CA PRO A 128 1.89 5.99 -8.88
C PRO A 128 2.70 7.24 -8.47
N ASN A 129 2.05 8.28 -7.94
CA ASN A 129 2.72 9.52 -7.54
C ASN A 129 3.28 9.51 -6.10
N GLY A 130 3.28 8.35 -5.44
CA GLY A 130 3.79 8.24 -4.08
C GLY A 130 2.77 8.54 -2.98
N ASN A 131 1.51 8.84 -3.33
CA ASN A 131 0.44 9.10 -2.37
C ASN A 131 -0.21 7.79 -1.91
N PHE A 132 -1.12 7.88 -0.95
CA PHE A 132 -1.86 6.73 -0.45
C PHE A 132 -3.34 7.02 -0.23
N PHE A 133 -4.14 6.00 -0.53
CA PHE A 133 -5.52 5.91 -0.05
C PHE A 133 -5.59 4.91 1.11
N ILE A 134 -6.37 5.27 2.12
CA ILE A 134 -6.69 4.41 3.26
C ILE A 134 -8.19 4.23 3.29
N LEU A 135 -8.65 2.97 3.31
CA LEU A 135 -10.04 2.61 3.58
C LEU A 135 -10.13 1.96 4.94
N THR A 136 -11.02 2.46 5.80
CA THR A 136 -11.39 1.78 7.04
C THR A 136 -12.56 0.82 6.79
N ASN A 137 -12.68 -0.23 7.58
CA ASN A 137 -13.85 -1.11 7.57
C ASN A 137 -15.17 -0.41 7.99
N LYS A 138 -15.08 0.84 8.49
CA LYS A 138 -16.22 1.73 8.78
C LYS A 138 -16.59 2.62 7.59
N GLY A 139 -15.89 2.51 6.46
CA GLY A 139 -16.16 3.27 5.24
C GLY A 139 -15.56 4.66 5.17
N SER A 140 -14.81 5.10 6.19
CA SER A 140 -14.01 6.32 6.05
C SER A 140 -12.84 6.09 5.11
N ILE A 141 -12.66 7.02 4.17
CA ILE A 141 -11.59 7.05 3.18
C ILE A 141 -10.68 8.23 3.50
N TYR A 142 -9.38 8.02 3.55
CA TYR A 142 -8.38 9.07 3.76
C TYR A 142 -7.41 9.13 2.58
N PHE A 143 -6.95 10.33 2.25
CA PHE A 143 -5.88 10.56 1.28
C PHE A 143 -4.66 11.17 1.96
N ILE A 144 -3.56 10.43 1.92
CA ILE A 144 -2.27 10.86 2.44
C ILE A 144 -1.41 11.28 1.26
N LYS A 145 -1.11 12.57 1.20
CA LYS A 145 -0.31 13.15 0.13
C LYS A 145 1.15 13.20 0.54
N GLN A 146 2.02 12.81 -0.38
CA GLN A 146 3.44 13.01 -0.23
C GLN A 146 3.83 14.46 -0.54
N LYS A 147 4.71 15.01 0.28
CA LYS A 147 5.38 16.29 0.05
C LYS A 147 6.88 16.08 0.00
N ILE A 148 7.50 16.57 -1.07
CA ILE A 148 8.95 16.63 -1.19
C ILE A 148 9.37 18.08 -0.92
N THR A 149 10.09 18.31 0.17
CA THR A 149 10.58 19.64 0.54
C THR A 149 12.02 19.77 0.08
N GLY A 150 12.25 20.68 -0.88
CA GLY A 150 13.53 20.80 -1.57
C GLY A 150 13.91 19.49 -2.28
N ASP A 151 15.15 19.09 -2.09
CA ASP A 151 15.82 18.07 -2.90
C ASP A 151 16.08 16.76 -2.15
N LYS A 152 15.64 16.64 -0.90
CA LYS A 152 16.10 15.56 -0.01
C LYS A 152 15.06 15.04 0.98
N GLU A 153 14.04 15.81 1.31
CA GLU A 153 13.15 15.45 2.43
C GLU A 153 11.76 15.04 1.92
N ILE A 154 11.36 13.81 2.25
CA ILE A 154 9.98 13.35 2.06
C ILE A 154 9.24 13.48 3.38
N THR A 155 8.09 14.14 3.33
CA THR A 155 7.09 14.18 4.41
C THR A 155 5.73 13.76 3.86
N PHE A 156 4.79 13.45 4.76
CA PHE A 156 3.42 13.11 4.38
C PHE A 156 2.42 13.87 5.23
N GLU A 157 1.26 14.15 4.65
CA GLU A 157 0.13 14.75 5.37
C GLU A 157 -1.20 14.17 4.90
N GLN A 158 -2.19 14.15 5.79
CA GLN A 158 -3.57 13.89 5.40
C GLN A 158 -4.15 15.15 4.74
N THR A 159 -4.50 15.07 3.46
CA THR A 159 -5.04 16.23 2.72
C THR A 159 -6.54 16.17 2.48
N ALA A 160 -7.14 14.98 2.53
CA ALA A 160 -8.57 14.82 2.35
C ALA A 160 -9.11 13.60 3.10
N GLN A 161 -10.40 13.67 3.42
CA GLN A 161 -11.16 12.61 4.06
C GLN A 161 -12.59 12.61 3.51
N ALA A 162 -13.14 11.42 3.32
CA ALA A 162 -14.53 11.22 2.93
C ALA A 162 -15.14 10.04 3.67
N GLN A 163 -16.47 9.96 3.66
CA GLN A 163 -17.22 8.80 4.14
C GLN A 163 -17.89 8.14 2.94
N SER A 164 -17.63 6.84 2.78
CA SER A 164 -18.32 5.99 1.81
C SER A 164 -19.77 5.80 2.25
N ASN A 165 -20.69 5.91 1.29
CA ASN A 165 -22.12 5.70 1.51
C ASN A 165 -22.55 4.24 1.26
N ILE A 166 -21.60 3.36 0.93
CA ILE A 166 -21.84 1.93 0.71
C ILE A 166 -21.22 1.10 1.84
N SER A 167 -21.86 -0.02 2.18
CA SER A 167 -21.30 -0.99 3.14
C SER A 167 -20.01 -1.58 2.58
N CYS A 168 -18.92 -1.50 3.34
CA CYS A 168 -17.58 -1.90 2.91
C CYS A 168 -16.82 -2.66 4.01
N SER A 169 -17.53 -3.47 4.81
CA SER A 169 -16.93 -4.30 5.86
C SER A 169 -15.89 -5.28 5.31
N MET A 170 -16.03 -5.72 4.04
CA MET A 170 -15.08 -6.55 3.32
C MET A 170 -13.91 -5.77 2.72
N MET A 171 -13.95 -4.44 2.76
CA MET A 171 -12.89 -3.54 2.25
C MET A 171 -12.44 -3.89 0.82
N LEU A 172 -13.39 -4.22 -0.06
CA LEU A 172 -13.12 -4.45 -1.47
C LEU A 172 -12.83 -3.08 -2.13
N SER A 173 -11.60 -2.86 -2.56
CA SER A 173 -11.17 -1.58 -3.09
C SER A 173 -9.95 -1.67 -3.99
N SER A 174 -9.76 -0.67 -4.85
CA SER A 174 -8.63 -0.52 -5.76
C SER A 174 -8.36 0.94 -6.06
N VAL A 175 -7.14 1.24 -6.52
CA VAL A 175 -6.80 2.52 -7.14
C VAL A 175 -7.04 2.42 -8.66
N LEU A 176 -7.54 3.49 -9.25
CA LEU A 176 -7.68 3.68 -10.70
C LEU A 176 -7.17 5.08 -11.05
N ILE A 177 -6.52 5.23 -12.22
CA ILE A 177 -6.15 6.54 -12.75
C ILE A 177 -7.13 6.91 -13.87
N LEU A 178 -7.83 8.03 -13.72
CA LEU A 178 -8.77 8.55 -14.71
C LEU A 178 -8.32 9.95 -15.13
N ASN A 179 -7.90 10.13 -16.39
CA ASN A 179 -7.42 11.41 -16.92
C ASN A 179 -6.37 12.06 -15.99
N GLU A 180 -5.34 11.28 -15.62
CA GLU A 180 -4.27 11.71 -14.71
C GLU A 180 -4.71 11.96 -13.25
N LEU A 181 -5.98 11.78 -12.92
CA LEU A 181 -6.49 11.88 -11.54
C LEU A 181 -6.46 10.53 -10.84
N GLU A 182 -5.89 10.54 -9.64
CA GLU A 182 -5.91 9.42 -8.72
C GLU A 182 -7.32 9.23 -8.16
N CYS A 183 -7.94 8.12 -8.53
CA CYS A 183 -9.26 7.74 -8.09
C CYS A 183 -9.17 6.51 -7.20
N PHE A 184 -9.95 6.51 -6.14
CA PHE A 184 -10.07 5.37 -5.25
C PHE A 184 -11.45 4.75 -5.37
N ILE A 185 -11.46 3.47 -5.70
CA ILE A 185 -12.68 2.72 -5.94
C ILE A 185 -12.94 1.86 -4.72
N VAL A 186 -14.15 1.97 -4.17
CA VAL A 186 -14.66 1.11 -3.12
C VAL A 186 -15.84 0.34 -3.70
N PHE A 187 -15.82 -0.98 -3.55
CA PHE A 187 -16.94 -1.84 -3.90
C PHE A 187 -17.76 -2.13 -2.64
N ALA A 188 -19.07 -2.26 -2.81
CA ALA A 188 -19.92 -2.67 -1.72
C ALA A 188 -19.66 -4.15 -1.40
N ASP A 189 -19.96 -4.55 -0.17
CA ASP A 189 -19.76 -5.93 0.30
C ASP A 189 -20.48 -6.97 -0.58
N ASN A 190 -21.63 -6.59 -1.16
CA ASN A 190 -22.39 -7.44 -2.08
C ASN A 190 -21.87 -7.41 -3.53
N ALA A 191 -20.84 -6.61 -3.83
CA ALA A 191 -20.31 -6.36 -5.17
C ALA A 191 -21.33 -5.83 -6.20
N GLN A 192 -22.45 -5.23 -5.75
CA GLN A 192 -23.52 -4.74 -6.64
C GLN A 192 -23.50 -3.23 -6.85
N SER A 193 -22.73 -2.51 -6.05
CA SER A 193 -22.52 -1.08 -6.19
C SER A 193 -21.06 -0.74 -5.93
N MET A 194 -20.61 0.37 -6.50
CA MET A 194 -19.27 0.90 -6.29
C MET A 194 -19.32 2.41 -6.11
N THR A 195 -18.38 2.92 -5.33
CA THR A 195 -18.13 4.35 -5.15
C THR A 195 -16.75 4.65 -5.68
N ILE A 196 -16.67 5.58 -6.64
CA ILE A 196 -15.41 6.15 -7.12
C ILE A 196 -15.22 7.47 -6.38
N TRP A 197 -14.15 7.52 -5.60
CA TRP A 197 -13.75 8.69 -4.87
C TRP A 197 -12.58 9.38 -5.59
N THR A 198 -12.67 10.68 -5.75
CA THR A 198 -11.52 11.55 -6.04
C THR A 198 -11.42 12.58 -4.92
N THR A 199 -10.29 13.26 -4.78
CA THR A 199 -10.14 14.35 -3.80
C THR A 199 -11.14 15.49 -3.98
N GLU A 200 -11.83 15.56 -5.12
CA GLU A 200 -12.78 16.62 -5.47
C GLU A 200 -14.25 16.16 -5.41
N LYS A 201 -14.53 14.87 -5.65
CA LYS A 201 -15.90 14.38 -5.81
C LYS A 201 -16.05 12.91 -5.45
N ILE A 202 -17.28 12.54 -5.10
CA ILE A 202 -17.70 11.16 -4.89
C ILE A 202 -18.72 10.80 -5.96
N ILE A 203 -18.47 9.73 -6.72
CA ILE A 203 -19.36 9.21 -7.74
C ILE A 203 -19.86 7.84 -7.29
N ASN A 204 -21.17 7.67 -7.16
CA ASN A 204 -21.78 6.38 -6.82
C ASN A 204 -22.35 5.73 -8.08
N MET A 205 -22.11 4.44 -8.23
CA MET A 205 -22.60 3.64 -9.36
C MET A 205 -23.23 2.36 -8.85
N ASN A 206 -24.43 2.05 -9.34
CA ASN A 206 -25.03 0.72 -9.20
C ASN A 206 -24.64 -0.12 -10.41
N MET A 207 -24.13 -1.33 -10.17
CA MET A 207 -23.67 -2.23 -11.23
C MET A 207 -24.81 -3.06 -11.86
N PHE A 208 -26.05 -2.87 -11.39
CA PHE A 208 -27.23 -3.45 -12.04
C PHE A 208 -27.82 -2.49 -13.07
N HIS A 209 -27.58 -2.76 -14.37
CA HIS A 209 -28.52 -2.32 -15.40
C HIS A 209 -28.51 -3.09 -16.75
N HIS A 210 -27.89 -4.28 -16.90
CA HIS A 210 -27.74 -4.89 -18.25
C HIS A 210 -27.99 -6.41 -18.41
N LEU A 211 -28.90 -7.03 -17.63
CA LEU A 211 -29.28 -8.43 -17.89
C LEU A 211 -30.79 -8.71 -18.05
N LEU A 212 -31.65 -7.70 -18.25
CA LEU A 212 -33.11 -7.93 -18.38
C LEU A 212 -33.81 -7.28 -19.59
N HIS A 213 -33.08 -6.77 -20.59
CA HIS A 213 -33.70 -6.21 -21.80
C HIS A 213 -33.16 -6.80 -23.12
N HIS A 214 -32.95 -8.11 -23.15
CA HIS A 214 -32.97 -8.86 -24.40
C HIS A 214 -33.95 -10.03 -24.23
N HIS A 215 -35.24 -9.68 -24.31
CA HIS A 215 -36.32 -10.60 -24.69
C HIS A 215 -36.54 -10.49 -26.19
#